data_AF-A0A0G1R3S5-F1
#
_entry.id   AF-A0A0G1R3S5-F1
#
_cell.length_a   1.000
_cell.length_b   1.000
_cell.length_c   1.000
_cell.angle_alpha   90.00
_cell.angle_beta   90.00
_cell.angle_gamma   90.00
#
_symmetry.space_group_name_H-M   'P 1'
#
loop_
_entity.id
_entity.type
_entity.pdbx_description
1 polymer ?
#
loop_
_entity_poly.entity_id
_entity_poly.type
_entity_poly.pdbx_seq_one_letter_code
_entity_poly.pdbx_strand_id
1 'polypeptide(L)' 'MKVYKVTPGKDLNPCTEKDPAAALVWLEESEPGDVITIEVKEMSLADYEALPEYMGP' A
#
# COMPACT_ATOMS: atom_id res chain seq x y z
N MET A 1 -5.82 6.15 13.04
CA MET A 1 -5.62 4.73 12.72
C MET A 1 -4.29 4.58 11.99
N LYS A 2 -3.62 3.43 12.12
CA LYS A 2 -2.41 3.13 11.35
C LYS A 2 -2.81 2.62 9.97
N VAL A 3 -2.13 3.11 8.93
CA VAL A 3 -2.27 2.66 7.55
C VAL A 3 -0.90 2.52 6.91
N TYR A 4 -0.83 1.74 5.84
CA TYR A 4 0.38 1.43 5.11
C TYR A 4 0.19 1.88 3.67
N LYS A 5 0.90 2.93 3.26
CA LYS A 5 0.94 3.32 1.85
C LYS A 5 1.99 2.44 1.17
N VAL A 6 1.56 1.57 0.28
CA VAL A 6 2.44 0.68 -0.48
C VAL A 6 2.62 1.27 -1.87
N THR A 7 3.87 1.45 -2.28
CA THR A 7 4.24 1.76 -3.67
C THR A 7 4.91 0.50 -4.22
N PRO A 8 4.17 -0.33 -4.97
CA PRO A 8 4.73 -1.51 -5.63
C PRO A 8 5.77 -1.10 -6.69
N GLY A 9 6.50 -2.09 -7.21
CA GLY A 9 7.57 -1.89 -8.20
C GLY A 9 7.13 -1.17 -9.48
N LYS A 10 8.06 -1.08 -10.44
CA LYS A 10 7.86 -0.26 -11.65
C LYS A 10 6.57 -0.67 -12.37
N ASP A 11 5.76 0.34 -12.72
CA ASP A 11 4.52 0.24 -13.51
C ASP A 11 3.24 -0.19 -12.76
N LEU A 12 3.27 -0.32 -11.43
CA LEU A 12 2.05 -0.53 -10.62
C LEU A 12 1.64 0.74 -9.85
N ASN A 13 0.32 0.90 -9.64
CA ASN A 13 -0.22 2.04 -8.92
C ASN A 13 -0.03 1.88 -7.40
N PRO A 14 0.30 2.96 -6.66
CA PRO A 14 0.33 2.93 -5.21
C PRO A 14 -1.05 2.60 -4.61
N CYS A 15 -1.07 1.87 -3.49
CA CYS A 15 -2.28 1.54 -2.75
C CYS A 15 -2.11 1.84 -1.24
N THR A 16 -3.22 1.73 -0.48
CA THR A 16 -3.22 1.95 0.97
C THR A 16 -3.90 0.80 1.69
N GLU A 17 -3.16 0.13 2.58
CA GLU A 17 -3.64 -0.99 3.39
C GLU A 17 -3.90 -0.58 4.84
N LYS A 18 -4.91 -1.18 5.46
CA LYS A 18 -5.15 -1.07 6.92
C LYS A 18 -4.50 -2.21 7.69
N ASP A 19 -4.36 -3.36 7.05
CA ASP A 19 -3.79 -4.57 7.65
C ASP A 19 -2.29 -4.63 7.34
N PRO A 20 -1.40 -4.67 8.36
CA PRO A 20 0.02 -4.89 8.13
C PRO A 20 0.31 -6.18 7.35
N ALA A 21 -0.50 -7.24 7.52
CA ALA A 21 -0.28 -8.48 6.79
C ALA A 21 -0.50 -8.28 5.28
N ALA A 22 -1.54 -7.54 4.89
CA ALA A 22 -1.80 -7.21 3.48
C ALA A 22 -0.66 -6.37 2.86
N ALA A 23 -0.07 -5.45 3.64
CA ALA A 23 1.08 -4.68 3.17
C ALA A 23 2.34 -5.54 2.94
N LEU A 24 2.50 -6.63 3.70
CA LEU A 24 3.66 -7.53 3.59
C LEU A 24 3.58 -8.50 2.41
N VAL A 25 2.37 -8.83 1.92
CA VAL A 25 2.19 -9.71 0.74
C VAL A 25 2.98 -9.19 -0.47
N TRP A 26 3.05 -7.87 -0.65
CA TRP A 26 3.84 -7.25 -1.72
C TRP A 26 5.33 -7.59 -1.67
N LEU A 27 5.89 -7.79 -0.47
CA LEU A 27 7.28 -8.21 -0.32
C LEU A 27 7.47 -9.69 -0.70
N GLU A 28 6.47 -10.53 -0.44
CA GLU A 28 6.50 -11.96 -0.79
C GLU A 28 6.41 -12.18 -2.31
N GLU A 29 5.62 -11.35 -3.00
CA GLU A 29 5.43 -11.40 -4.46
C GLU A 29 6.55 -10.69 -5.25
N SER A 30 7.51 -10.04 -4.57
CA SER A 30 8.55 -9.26 -5.23
C SER A 30 9.60 -10.10 -5.97
N GLU A 31 10.04 -9.62 -7.13
CA GLU A 31 11.10 -10.25 -7.91
C GLU A 31 12.47 -9.61 -7.62
N PRO A 32 13.59 -10.32 -7.85
CA PRO A 32 14.93 -9.74 -7.67
C PRO A 32 15.14 -8.49 -8.53
N GLY A 33 15.39 -7.36 -7.86
CA GLY A 33 15.57 -6.06 -8.51
C GLY A 33 14.39 -5.10 -8.31
N ASP A 34 13.28 -5.59 -7.77
CA ASP A 34 12.15 -4.73 -7.41
C ASP A 34 12.48 -3.84 -6.21
N VAL A 35 11.92 -2.63 -6.25
CA VAL A 35 11.97 -1.67 -5.15
C VAL A 35 10.55 -1.37 -4.72
N ILE A 36 10.18 -1.84 -3.53
CA ILE A 36 8.88 -1.61 -2.92
C ILE A 36 9.07 -0.65 -1.76
N THR A 37 8.25 0.41 -1.72
CA THR A 37 8.26 1.38 -0.62
C THR A 37 7.00 1.22 0.21
N ILE A 38 7.15 0.92 1.51
CA ILE A 38 6.04 0.85 2.46
C ILE A 38 6.21 1.99 3.47
N GLU A 39 5.27 2.94 3.47
CA GLU A 39 5.26 4.08 4.37
C GLU A 39 4.13 3.91 5.41
N VAL A 40 4.49 3.86 6.69
CA VAL A 40 3.51 3.80 7.78
C VAL A 40 3.02 5.21 8.10
N LYS A 41 1.70 5.42 8.02
CA LYS A 41 1.06 6.70 8.35
C LYS A 41 0.00 6.52 9.42
N GLU A 42 -0.18 7.58 10.20
CA GLU A 42 -1.37 7.74 11.01
C GLU A 42 -2.35 8.68 10.30
N MET A 43 -3.60 8.26 10.17
CA MET A 43 -4.67 9.07 9.58
C MET A 43 -6.00 8.88 10.28
N SER A 44 -6.91 9.85 10.12
CA SER A 44 -8.28 9.71 10.60
C SER A 44 -9.10 8.76 9.71
N LEU A 45 -10.26 8.30 10.18
CA LEU A 45 -11.16 7.46 9.39
C LEU A 45 -11.74 8.20 8.19
N ALA A 46 -12.09 9.47 8.37
CA ALA A 46 -12.60 10.32 7.31
C ALA A 46 -11.58 10.51 6.18
N ASP A 47 -10.30 10.70 6.52
CA ASP A 47 -9.24 10.85 5.50
C ASP A 47 -9.00 9.56 4.72
N TYR A 48 -9.10 8.41 5.38
CA TYR A 48 -8.97 7.11 4.72
C TYR A 48 -10.10 6.86 3.72
N GLU A 49 -11.35 7.10 4.13
CA GLU A 49 -12.53 6.89 3.27
C GLU A 49 -12.59 7.86 2.08
N ALA A 50 -11.84 8.96 2.15
CA ALA A 50 -11.68 9.91 1.06
C ALA A 50 -10.59 9.52 0.05
N LEU A 51 -9.75 8.52 0.36
CA LEU A 51 -8.79 8.01 -0.61
C LEU A 51 -9.52 7.24 -1.71
N PRO A 52 -9.12 7.38 -2.98
CA PRO A 52 -9.71 6.60 -4.05
C PRO A 52 -9.54 5.11 -3.72
N GLU A 53 -10.65 4.38 -3.60
CA GLU A 53 -10.60 2.92 -3.49
C GLU A 53 -9.82 2.39 -4.69
N TYR A 54 -8.84 1.52 -4.42
CA TYR A 54 -8.04 0.90 -5.46
C TYR A 54 -8.97 0.10 -6.37
N MET A 55 -9.24 0.64 -7.56
CA MET A 55 -10.09 0.02 -8.59
C MET A 55 -9.39 -1.11 -9.35
N GLY A 56 -8.13 -1.45 -9.01
CA GLY A 56 -7.32 -2.42 -9.78
C GLY A 56 -7.14 -2.04 -11.26
N PRO A 57 -6.39 -2.83 -12.04
CA PRO A 57 -6.60 -2.88 -13.49
C PRO A 57 -7.97 -3.50 -13.82
#